data_AF-A0A1L6TGM4-F1
#
_entry.id   AF-A0A1L6TGM4-F1
#
_cell.length_a   1.000
_cell.length_b   1.000
_cell.length_c   1.000
_cell.angle_alpha   90.00
_cell.angle_beta   90.00
_cell.angle_gamma   90.00
#
_symmetry.space_group_name_H-M   'P 1'
#
loop_
_entity.id
_entity.type
_entity.pdbx_description
1 polymer ?
#
loop_
_entity_poly.entity_id
_entity_poly.type
_entity_poly.pdbx_seq_one_letter_code
_entity_poly.pdbx_strand_id
1 'polypeptide(L)'
;MCKRFKLLLVALMTLIVLPILPMTACAKSHMPTVAVLKFNINKEALVLYWQRHKVRDQDNRSGLGSDDRVVREHGQLAVVPEEYTAMTNMLTDGLINTLVSSHKFKVLTRDRVNRVINEQRFVESGDVSSDQALKTGKLLGADYLVTGSIQMLEVKTREEKIPYTHEISKQRYGLLMANIQVIDAHSGQIVAAYPVQVSKKQNRVKNHWQQDNKIVTSRDYFLQQLKDKAAKIAANKVLSAVFPLSVIKVAGNSVYINRGVGANFKVGDTLAVFKPGQRLTDEHTDQLLGYAQLLVGKVRIETIEAKFAKATVLSGNPQKMPGAIVKALVKDKNTVLAGGGLENTPGSSASPLQW
;
A
#
# COMPACT_ATOMS: atom_id res chain seq x y z
N MET A 1 -8.30 15.92 89.41
CA MET A 1 -7.48 14.68 89.32
C MET A 1 -6.43 14.91 88.23
N CYS A 2 -5.27 15.50 88.53
CA CYS A 2 -4.03 14.88 89.00
C CYS A 2 -3.20 14.17 87.90
N LYS A 3 -1.98 14.71 87.69
CA LYS A 3 -0.71 14.11 87.18
C LYS A 3 -0.38 14.09 85.67
N ARG A 4 0.52 15.05 85.35
CA ARG A 4 1.76 14.98 84.54
C ARG A 4 2.11 13.63 83.87
N PHE A 5 2.44 13.69 82.58
CA PHE A 5 3.57 12.95 81.99
C PHE A 5 4.18 13.75 80.83
N LYS A 6 5.49 13.97 80.89
CA LYS A 6 6.34 14.54 79.83
C LYS A 6 6.84 13.38 78.94
N LEU A 7 7.25 13.75 77.72
CA LEU A 7 8.27 13.13 76.86
C LEU A 7 7.83 12.24 75.68
N LEU A 8 8.21 12.71 74.49
CA LEU A 8 8.79 11.99 73.34
C LEU A 8 7.95 10.93 72.60
N LEU A 9 7.45 11.30 71.41
CA LEU A 9 7.50 10.40 70.24
C LEU A 9 7.42 11.21 68.93
N VAL A 10 8.57 11.37 68.28
CA VAL A 10 8.67 11.55 66.82
C VAL A 10 8.39 10.18 66.23
N ALA A 11 7.22 9.95 65.63
CA ALA A 11 7.01 8.80 64.73
C ALA A 11 5.70 8.89 63.92
N LEU A 12 5.89 8.79 62.61
CA LEU A 12 5.12 7.99 61.64
C LEU A 12 3.85 8.52 60.97
N MET A 13 3.88 8.28 59.65
CA MET A 13 2.79 8.13 58.67
C MET A 13 2.39 9.41 57.92
N THR A 14 3.16 9.77 56.88
CA THR A 14 2.81 9.43 55.47
C THR A 14 1.30 9.44 55.22
N LEU A 15 0.77 10.56 54.76
CA LEU A 15 -0.55 10.59 54.11
C LEU A 15 -0.41 11.03 52.64
N ILE A 16 -0.33 10.00 51.79
CA ILE A 16 -1.03 9.87 50.52
C ILE A 16 -0.65 10.90 49.44
N VAL A 17 0.46 10.63 48.76
CA VAL A 17 0.56 10.88 47.31
C VAL A 17 -0.35 9.83 46.65
N LEU A 18 -1.54 10.22 46.20
CA LEU A 18 -2.35 9.40 45.31
C LEU A 18 -1.49 9.11 44.07
N PRO A 19 -1.18 7.86 43.72
CA PRO A 19 -0.65 7.59 42.39
C PRO A 19 -1.80 7.86 41.44
N ILE A 20 -1.64 8.88 40.59
CA ILE A 20 -2.41 9.02 39.35
C ILE A 20 -2.11 7.74 38.58
N LEU A 21 -3.00 6.76 38.71
CA LEU A 21 -2.98 5.54 37.92
C LEU A 21 -2.88 6.00 36.46
N PRO A 22 -1.84 5.60 35.71
CA PRO A 22 -1.89 5.79 34.28
C PRO A 22 -3.12 5.00 33.82
N MET A 23 -4.10 5.70 33.25
CA MET A 23 -5.11 5.09 32.41
C MET A 23 -4.35 4.37 31.30
N THR A 24 -3.97 3.14 31.59
CA THR A 24 -3.65 2.13 30.61
C THR A 24 -4.93 1.99 29.83
N ALA A 25 -4.97 2.68 28.68
CA ALA A 25 -5.94 2.43 27.65
C ALA A 25 -5.95 0.91 27.47
N CYS A 26 -7.02 0.28 27.93
CA CYS A 26 -7.31 -1.11 27.69
C CYS A 26 -7.39 -1.23 26.17
N ALA A 27 -6.27 -1.61 25.54
CA ALA A 27 -6.21 -1.86 24.12
C ALA A 27 -7.13 -3.07 23.88
N LYS A 28 -8.37 -2.77 23.50
CA LYS A 28 -9.39 -3.75 23.18
C LYS A 28 -8.77 -4.68 22.14
N SER A 29 -8.53 -5.93 22.53
CA SER A 29 -7.85 -6.98 21.77
C SER A 29 -8.73 -7.50 20.62
N HIS A 30 -9.54 -6.63 20.01
CA HIS A 30 -10.34 -6.94 18.85
C HIS A 30 -9.54 -6.60 17.59
N MET A 31 -9.44 -7.53 16.65
CA MET A 31 -8.92 -7.20 15.33
C MET A 31 -9.82 -6.12 14.73
N PRO A 32 -9.27 -5.00 14.25
CA PRO A 32 -10.06 -3.96 13.58
C PRO A 32 -10.84 -4.52 12.39
N THR A 33 -12.00 -3.95 12.14
CA THR A 33 -12.82 -4.29 10.98
C THR A 33 -12.67 -3.22 9.91
N VAL A 34 -12.30 -3.62 8.71
CA VAL A 34 -12.12 -2.71 7.56
C VAL A 34 -13.11 -3.08 6.48
N ALA A 35 -13.94 -2.14 6.05
CA ALA A 35 -14.72 -2.28 4.84
C ALA A 35 -13.97 -1.66 3.66
N VAL A 36 -13.75 -2.46 2.61
CA VAL A 36 -13.21 -1.94 1.36
C VAL A 36 -14.38 -1.54 0.46
N LEU A 37 -14.36 -0.28 0.01
CA LEU A 37 -15.27 0.24 -0.99
C LEU A 37 -14.64 0.06 -2.38
N LYS A 38 -15.50 -0.14 -3.37
CA LYS A 38 -15.07 -0.24 -4.76
C LYS A 38 -14.34 1.03 -5.18
N PHE A 39 -13.16 0.86 -5.78
CA PHE A 39 -12.41 1.98 -6.33
C PHE A 39 -13.22 2.67 -7.42
N ASN A 40 -13.24 3.99 -7.38
CA ASN A 40 -13.83 4.78 -8.44
C ASN A 40 -12.75 5.23 -9.44
N ILE A 41 -13.18 5.70 -10.60
CA ILE A 41 -12.31 6.37 -11.55
C ILE A 41 -12.76 7.81 -11.63
N ASN A 42 -11.79 8.73 -11.64
CA ASN A 42 -12.09 10.11 -11.90
C ASN A 42 -12.53 10.29 -13.37
N LYS A 43 -13.85 10.39 -13.58
CA LYS A 43 -14.47 10.49 -14.92
C LYS A 43 -14.07 11.78 -15.64
N GLU A 44 -13.87 12.88 -14.92
CA GLU A 44 -13.45 14.17 -15.50
C GLU A 44 -12.03 14.10 -16.04
N ALA A 45 -11.12 13.49 -15.27
CA ALA A 45 -9.75 13.22 -15.72
C ALA A 45 -9.72 12.35 -16.98
N LEU A 46 -10.65 11.38 -17.10
CA LEU A 46 -10.81 10.60 -18.32
C LEU A 46 -11.28 11.45 -19.50
N VAL A 47 -12.32 12.27 -19.33
CA VAL A 47 -12.85 13.10 -20.43
C VAL A 47 -11.76 14.03 -21.00
N LEU A 48 -11.01 14.70 -20.12
CA LEU A 48 -9.88 15.56 -20.52
C LEU A 48 -8.76 14.76 -21.22
N TYR A 49 -8.50 13.53 -20.76
CA TYR A 49 -7.54 12.64 -21.39
C TYR A 49 -7.97 12.23 -22.81
N TRP A 50 -9.23 11.80 -22.97
CA TRP A 50 -9.81 11.40 -24.25
C TRP A 50 -9.81 12.56 -25.26
N GLN A 51 -10.19 13.75 -24.82
CA GLN A 51 -10.15 14.96 -25.66
C GLN A 51 -8.73 15.26 -26.17
N ARG A 52 -7.71 15.13 -25.30
CA ARG A 52 -6.31 15.41 -25.67
C ARG A 52 -5.71 14.38 -26.63
N HIS A 53 -6.13 13.12 -26.56
CA HIS A 53 -5.56 12.03 -27.37
C HIS A 53 -6.32 11.77 -28.68
N LYS A 54 -7.61 12.12 -28.78
CA LYS A 54 -8.34 12.12 -30.07
C LYS A 54 -7.72 13.08 -31.08
N VAL A 55 -7.28 14.26 -30.65
CA VAL A 55 -6.65 15.27 -31.50
C VAL A 55 -5.34 14.72 -32.11
N ARG A 56 -4.58 13.95 -31.34
CA ARG A 56 -3.27 13.43 -31.78
C ARG A 56 -3.35 12.27 -32.78
N ASP A 57 -4.46 11.53 -32.80
CA ASP A 57 -4.69 10.41 -33.73
C ASP A 57 -5.26 10.90 -35.08
N GLN A 58 -5.86 12.09 -35.14
CA GLN A 58 -6.32 12.72 -36.39
C GLN A 58 -5.16 13.24 -37.24
N ASP A 59 -4.09 13.75 -36.62
CA ASP A 59 -2.94 14.32 -37.34
C ASP A 59 -2.04 13.28 -38.01
N ASN A 60 -2.25 11.97 -37.78
CA ASN A 60 -1.34 10.92 -38.28
C ASN A 60 -2.03 9.79 -39.06
N ARG A 61 -3.22 10.04 -39.63
CA ARG A 61 -3.92 9.08 -40.50
C ARG A 61 -4.40 9.71 -41.81
N SER A 62 -3.46 10.01 -42.71
CA SER A 62 -3.75 10.12 -44.13
C SER A 62 -3.57 8.75 -44.79
N GLY A 63 -4.70 8.07 -45.04
CA GLY A 63 -4.78 6.93 -45.95
C GLY A 63 -5.16 5.61 -45.29
N LEU A 64 -6.45 5.27 -45.35
CA LEU A 64 -7.01 3.96 -45.74
C LEU A 64 -8.43 3.79 -45.17
N GLY A 65 -9.38 3.49 -46.07
CA GLY A 65 -10.52 2.62 -45.80
C GLY A 65 -11.68 3.22 -45.02
N SER A 66 -12.66 3.71 -45.77
CA SER A 66 -14.03 3.95 -45.32
C SER A 66 -14.75 2.64 -44.97
N ASP A 67 -14.84 2.28 -43.69
CA ASP A 67 -16.03 1.62 -43.11
C ASP A 67 -15.93 1.50 -41.59
N ASP A 68 -16.16 2.60 -40.86
CA ASP A 68 -16.75 2.59 -39.50
C ASP A 68 -16.93 4.05 -39.04
N ARG A 69 -17.93 4.75 -39.59
CA ARG A 69 -18.28 6.11 -39.15
C ARG A 69 -19.72 6.15 -38.67
N VAL A 70 -19.92 5.79 -37.41
CA VAL A 70 -21.08 6.28 -36.65
C VAL A 70 -20.63 6.66 -35.24
N VAL A 71 -20.00 7.82 -35.09
CA VAL A 71 -19.93 8.50 -33.79
C VAL A 71 -21.18 9.37 -33.71
N ARG A 72 -22.21 8.89 -33.00
CA ARG A 72 -23.42 9.67 -32.71
C ARG A 72 -23.05 10.79 -31.73
N GLU A 73 -23.00 12.01 -32.22
CA GLU A 73 -23.18 13.21 -31.41
C GLU A 73 -24.60 13.17 -30.85
N HIS A 74 -24.75 13.01 -29.54
CA HIS A 74 -25.83 13.50 -28.67
C HIS A 74 -25.77 12.76 -27.32
N GLY A 75 -25.37 13.47 -26.26
CA GLY A 75 -25.93 13.33 -24.91
C GLY A 75 -26.02 11.96 -24.24
N GLN A 76 -25.12 11.00 -24.50
CA GLN A 76 -25.10 9.74 -23.75
C GLN A 76 -24.09 9.80 -22.60
N LEU A 77 -24.55 9.48 -21.39
CA LEU A 77 -23.73 9.19 -20.21
C LEU A 77 -22.47 8.46 -20.68
N ALA A 78 -21.29 8.97 -20.34
CA ALA A 78 -20.04 8.28 -20.58
C ALA A 78 -20.12 6.86 -20.00
N VAL A 79 -20.44 5.88 -20.86
CA VAL A 79 -20.34 4.47 -20.55
C VAL A 79 -18.87 4.27 -20.26
N VAL A 80 -18.55 4.11 -18.96
CA VAL A 80 -17.20 3.83 -18.52
C VAL A 80 -16.77 2.57 -19.26
N PRO A 81 -15.76 2.62 -20.15
CA PRO A 81 -15.43 1.47 -20.99
C PRO A 81 -15.17 0.24 -20.13
N GLU A 82 -15.57 -0.95 -20.58
CA GLU A 82 -15.52 -2.19 -19.80
C GLU A 82 -14.14 -2.46 -19.16
N GLU A 83 -13.07 -2.06 -19.85
CA GLU A 83 -11.67 -2.11 -19.38
C GLU A 83 -11.44 -1.38 -18.04
N TYR A 84 -12.18 -0.29 -17.80
CA TYR A 84 -12.11 0.53 -16.59
C TYR A 84 -12.88 -0.09 -15.41
N THR A 85 -14.03 -0.70 -15.67
CA THR A 85 -14.78 -1.47 -14.65
C THR A 85 -13.98 -2.71 -14.24
N ALA A 86 -13.40 -3.42 -15.20
CA ALA A 86 -12.48 -4.52 -14.91
C ALA A 86 -11.25 -4.05 -14.10
N MET A 87 -10.70 -2.87 -14.41
CA MET A 87 -9.59 -2.29 -13.67
C MET A 87 -9.93 -1.99 -12.19
N THR A 88 -11.08 -1.35 -11.93
CA THR A 88 -11.50 -1.01 -10.55
C THR A 88 -11.75 -2.26 -9.72
N ASN A 89 -12.41 -3.26 -10.29
CA ASN A 89 -12.65 -4.55 -9.62
C ASN A 89 -11.33 -5.23 -9.26
N MET A 90 -10.39 -5.37 -10.21
CA MET A 90 -9.10 -6.03 -9.96
C MET A 90 -8.26 -5.35 -8.88
N LEU A 91 -8.22 -4.00 -8.85
CA LEU A 91 -7.52 -3.28 -7.80
C LEU A 91 -8.19 -3.44 -6.44
N THR A 92 -9.52 -3.44 -6.41
CA THR A 92 -10.31 -3.68 -5.20
C THR A 92 -10.07 -5.10 -4.68
N ASP A 93 -10.14 -6.11 -5.54
CA ASP A 93 -9.89 -7.52 -5.18
C ASP A 93 -8.45 -7.74 -4.73
N GLY A 94 -7.46 -7.16 -5.44
CA GLY A 94 -6.06 -7.23 -5.05
C GLY A 94 -5.80 -6.60 -3.68
N LEU A 95 -6.48 -5.49 -3.39
CA LEU A 95 -6.43 -4.83 -2.08
C LEU A 95 -7.06 -5.73 -1.00
N ILE A 96 -8.27 -6.25 -1.23
CA ILE A 96 -8.96 -7.18 -0.32
C ILE A 96 -8.07 -8.39 -0.02
N ASN A 97 -7.54 -9.05 -1.06
CA ASN A 97 -6.68 -10.23 -0.91
C ASN A 97 -5.43 -9.93 -0.09
N THR A 98 -4.81 -8.77 -0.30
CA THR A 98 -3.61 -8.37 0.47
C THR A 98 -3.98 -8.04 1.93
N LEU A 99 -5.13 -7.40 2.17
CA LEU A 99 -5.59 -7.10 3.52
C LEU A 99 -5.98 -8.38 4.30
N VAL A 100 -6.67 -9.32 3.66
CA VAL A 100 -7.03 -10.62 4.25
C VAL A 100 -5.78 -11.44 4.55
N SER A 101 -4.87 -11.58 3.57
CA SER A 101 -3.61 -12.33 3.75
C SER A 101 -2.69 -11.73 4.83
N SER A 102 -2.85 -10.46 5.19
CA SER A 102 -2.11 -9.86 6.31
C SER A 102 -2.52 -10.42 7.68
N HIS A 103 -3.71 -11.01 7.79
CA HIS A 103 -4.32 -11.49 9.05
C HIS A 103 -4.43 -10.41 10.15
N LYS A 104 -4.50 -9.12 9.77
CA LYS A 104 -4.62 -7.99 10.71
C LYS A 104 -5.99 -7.33 10.74
N PHE A 105 -6.83 -7.62 9.75
CA PHE A 105 -8.16 -7.03 9.64
C PHE A 105 -9.20 -8.11 9.45
N LYS A 106 -10.38 -7.87 10.02
CA LYS A 106 -11.61 -8.47 9.51
C LYS A 106 -12.05 -7.64 8.31
N VAL A 107 -11.94 -8.20 7.11
CA VAL A 107 -12.27 -7.47 5.89
C VAL A 107 -13.73 -7.70 5.52
N LEU A 108 -14.47 -6.61 5.37
CA LEU A 108 -15.85 -6.61 4.92
C LEU A 108 -15.94 -6.09 3.49
N THR A 109 -16.76 -6.76 2.68
CA THR A 109 -16.91 -6.45 1.26
C THR A 109 -18.29 -5.83 1.04
N ARG A 110 -18.38 -4.50 0.85
CA ARG A 110 -19.68 -3.80 0.81
C ARG A 110 -20.45 -4.04 -0.48
N ASP A 111 -19.77 -4.29 -1.60
CA ASP A 111 -20.36 -4.64 -2.89
C ASP A 111 -21.05 -6.01 -2.89
N ARG A 112 -20.67 -6.92 -1.98
CA ARG A 112 -21.24 -8.27 -1.87
C ARG A 112 -22.25 -8.41 -0.74
N VAL A 113 -22.51 -7.35 0.03
CA VAL A 113 -23.42 -7.39 1.19
C VAL A 113 -24.83 -7.85 0.79
N ASN A 114 -25.35 -7.40 -0.35
CA ASN A 114 -26.69 -7.80 -0.80
C ASN A 114 -26.82 -9.30 -1.03
N ARG A 115 -25.75 -9.97 -1.49
CA ARG A 115 -25.74 -11.43 -1.64
C ARG A 115 -25.83 -12.12 -0.29
N VAL A 116 -25.13 -11.61 0.72
CA VAL A 116 -25.18 -12.13 2.10
C VAL A 116 -26.55 -11.89 2.73
N ILE A 117 -27.16 -10.71 2.52
CA ILE A 117 -28.51 -10.41 2.99
C ILE A 117 -29.54 -11.34 2.34
N ASN A 118 -29.43 -11.58 1.04
CA ASN A 118 -30.34 -12.49 0.34
C ASN A 118 -30.19 -13.94 0.84
N GLU A 119 -28.96 -14.38 1.12
CA GLU A 119 -28.71 -15.70 1.75
C GLU A 119 -29.34 -15.78 3.15
N GLN A 120 -29.17 -14.75 3.97
CA GLN A 120 -29.80 -14.69 5.29
C GLN A 120 -31.34 -14.75 5.19
N ARG A 121 -31.93 -14.04 4.21
CA ARG A 121 -33.38 -14.09 3.94
C ARG A 121 -33.85 -15.46 3.44
N PHE A 122 -33.03 -16.17 2.68
CA PHE A 122 -33.32 -17.53 2.22
C PHE A 122 -33.29 -18.53 3.39
N VAL A 123 -32.35 -18.38 4.32
CA VAL A 123 -32.37 -19.16 5.56
C VAL A 123 -33.61 -18.84 6.41
N GLU A 124 -34.07 -17.58 6.40
CA GLU A 124 -35.31 -17.15 7.06
C GLU A 124 -36.61 -17.61 6.37
N SER A 125 -36.59 -17.94 5.07
CA SER A 125 -37.80 -18.31 4.33
C SER A 125 -38.37 -19.68 4.73
N GLY A 126 -37.64 -20.46 5.53
CA GLY A 126 -38.06 -21.78 5.99
C GLY A 126 -37.82 -22.90 4.96
N ASP A 127 -37.20 -22.58 3.83
CA ASP A 127 -36.82 -23.56 2.79
C ASP A 127 -35.55 -24.35 3.15
N VAL A 128 -34.94 -24.05 4.30
CA VAL A 128 -33.69 -24.65 4.78
C VAL A 128 -33.97 -25.52 6.01
N SER A 129 -33.29 -26.67 6.11
CA SER A 129 -33.45 -27.63 7.20
C SER A 129 -33.20 -27.01 8.58
N SER A 130 -33.92 -27.49 9.60
CA SER A 130 -33.98 -26.89 10.95
C SER A 130 -32.62 -26.85 11.68
N ASP A 131 -31.66 -27.65 11.27
CA ASP A 131 -30.27 -27.66 11.77
C ASP A 131 -29.44 -26.47 11.25
N GLN A 132 -29.77 -25.93 10.08
CA GLN A 132 -29.09 -24.77 9.47
C GLN A 132 -29.79 -23.43 9.75
N ALA A 133 -31.04 -23.46 10.23
CA ALA A 133 -31.86 -22.28 10.55
C ALA A 133 -31.39 -21.49 11.80
N LEU A 134 -30.24 -21.83 12.40
CA LEU A 134 -29.81 -21.27 13.68
C LEU A 134 -29.13 -19.90 13.52
N LYS A 135 -29.94 -18.88 13.79
CA LYS A 135 -29.62 -17.48 14.16
C LYS A 135 -29.01 -16.61 13.05
N THR A 136 -29.89 -16.05 12.22
CA THR A 136 -29.61 -14.79 11.54
C THR A 136 -29.22 -13.71 12.54
N GLY A 137 -28.13 -12.99 12.26
CA GLY A 137 -27.61 -11.91 13.11
C GLY A 137 -27.36 -10.64 12.31
N LYS A 138 -27.32 -9.50 13.00
CA LYS A 138 -26.92 -8.20 12.43
C LYS A 138 -25.53 -8.30 11.79
N LEU A 139 -25.38 -7.74 10.58
CA LEU A 139 -24.09 -7.70 9.89
C LEU A 139 -23.06 -6.88 10.69
N LEU A 140 -21.78 -7.26 10.59
CA LEU A 140 -20.69 -6.51 11.23
C LEU A 140 -20.58 -5.09 10.64
N GLY A 141 -20.47 -4.11 11.54
CA GLY A 141 -20.01 -2.76 11.22
C GLY A 141 -18.51 -2.76 10.91
N ALA A 142 -18.05 -1.78 10.13
CA ALA A 142 -16.62 -1.56 9.93
C ALA A 142 -16.16 -0.42 10.84
N ASP A 143 -14.95 -0.51 11.38
CA ASP A 143 -14.31 0.58 12.12
C ASP A 143 -13.69 1.59 11.14
N TYR A 144 -13.18 1.10 10.00
CA TYR A 144 -12.60 1.92 8.95
C TYR A 144 -13.21 1.59 7.58
N LEU A 145 -13.41 2.62 6.76
CA LEU A 145 -13.72 2.49 5.34
C LEU A 145 -12.46 2.80 4.53
N VAL A 146 -12.14 1.94 3.57
CA VAL A 146 -11.06 2.18 2.62
C VAL A 146 -11.67 2.43 1.26
N THR A 147 -11.36 3.59 0.69
CA THR A 147 -11.81 3.99 -0.64
C THR A 147 -10.63 4.49 -1.45
N GLY A 148 -10.80 4.58 -2.76
CA GLY A 148 -9.78 5.16 -3.61
C GLY A 148 -10.27 5.51 -5.00
N SER A 149 -9.47 6.33 -5.66
CA SER A 149 -9.73 6.80 -7.01
C SER A 149 -8.52 6.56 -7.90
N ILE A 150 -8.73 5.91 -9.04
CA ILE A 150 -7.69 5.75 -10.04
C ILE A 150 -7.62 7.05 -10.85
N GLN A 151 -6.45 7.68 -10.83
CA GLN A 151 -6.20 8.94 -11.55
C GLN A 151 -5.70 8.67 -12.97
N MET A 152 -4.80 7.71 -13.12
CA MET A 152 -4.17 7.40 -14.41
C MET A 152 -3.80 5.93 -14.49
N LEU A 153 -4.05 5.33 -15.64
CA LEU A 153 -3.48 4.06 -16.05
C LEU A 153 -3.07 4.18 -17.51
N GLU A 154 -1.78 4.09 -17.78
CA GLU A 154 -1.24 4.10 -19.14
C GLU A 154 -0.32 2.92 -19.37
N VAL A 155 -0.46 2.29 -20.53
CA VAL A 155 0.50 1.32 -21.06
C VAL A 155 0.91 1.79 -22.45
N LYS A 156 2.16 2.21 -22.61
CA LYS A 156 2.73 2.65 -23.88
C LYS A 156 3.75 1.63 -24.37
N THR A 157 3.80 1.41 -25.67
CA THR A 157 4.84 0.61 -26.32
C THR A 157 5.70 1.55 -27.15
N ARG A 158 7.00 1.60 -26.84
CA ARG A 158 8.00 2.28 -27.65
C ARG A 158 8.70 1.23 -28.51
N GLU A 159 8.75 1.47 -29.80
CA GLU A 159 9.50 0.64 -30.74
C GLU A 159 10.74 1.41 -31.17
N GLU A 160 11.91 0.78 -31.09
CA GLU A 160 13.18 1.39 -31.45
C GLU A 160 13.96 0.41 -32.34
N LYS A 161 14.37 0.88 -33.51
CA LYS A 161 15.23 0.10 -34.41
C LYS A 161 16.62 0.04 -33.80
N ILE A 162 17.18 -1.17 -33.67
CA ILE A 162 18.54 -1.33 -33.16
C ILE A 162 19.51 -0.91 -34.29
N PRO A 163 20.44 0.04 -34.05
CA PRO A 163 21.42 0.45 -35.06
C PRO A 163 22.20 -0.76 -35.59
N TYR A 164 22.50 -0.76 -36.89
CA TYR A 164 23.27 -1.80 -37.56
C TYR A 164 22.64 -3.21 -37.57
N THR A 165 21.38 -3.37 -37.13
CA THR A 165 20.63 -4.63 -37.26
C THR A 165 19.26 -4.42 -37.90
N HIS A 166 18.61 -5.51 -38.33
CA HIS A 166 17.21 -5.52 -38.77
C HIS A 166 16.22 -5.73 -37.60
N GLU A 167 16.71 -5.69 -36.36
CA GLU A 167 15.91 -5.99 -35.18
C GLU A 167 15.19 -4.75 -34.64
N ILE A 168 13.97 -4.98 -34.15
CA ILE A 168 13.16 -3.96 -33.48
C ILE A 168 13.09 -4.32 -32.00
N SER A 169 13.63 -3.43 -31.16
CA SER A 169 13.43 -3.48 -29.72
C SER A 169 12.05 -2.91 -29.39
N LYS A 170 11.19 -3.72 -28.77
CA LYS A 170 9.89 -3.25 -28.28
C LYS A 170 9.96 -3.09 -26.77
N GLN A 171 9.87 -1.86 -26.29
CA GLN A 171 9.85 -1.56 -24.87
C GLN A 171 8.45 -1.15 -24.43
N ARG A 172 7.88 -1.90 -23.49
CA ARG A 172 6.59 -1.57 -22.90
C ARG A 172 6.79 -0.84 -21.58
N TYR A 173 6.11 0.29 -21.44
CA TYR A 173 6.12 1.16 -20.27
C TYR A 173 4.71 1.23 -19.69
N GLY A 174 4.56 0.96 -18.40
CA GLY A 174 3.30 1.04 -17.67
C GLY A 174 3.41 2.06 -16.55
N LEU A 175 2.38 2.89 -16.39
CA LEU A 175 2.21 3.83 -15.29
C LEU A 175 0.80 3.71 -14.71
N LEU A 176 0.69 3.54 -13.40
CA LEU A 176 -0.56 3.53 -12.66
C LEU A 176 -0.45 4.53 -11.52
N MET A 177 -1.41 5.46 -11.43
CA MET A 177 -1.55 6.44 -10.36
C MET A 177 -2.95 6.33 -9.75
N ALA A 178 -3.02 6.18 -8.44
CA ALA A 178 -4.26 6.13 -7.70
C ALA A 178 -4.10 6.85 -6.35
N ASN A 179 -5.20 7.36 -5.81
CA ASN A 179 -5.26 7.85 -4.44
C ASN A 179 -6.09 6.90 -3.60
N ILE A 180 -5.68 6.73 -2.35
CA ILE A 180 -6.37 5.88 -1.38
C ILE A 180 -6.61 6.70 -0.14
N GLN A 181 -7.80 6.52 0.44
CA GLN A 181 -8.22 7.16 1.67
C GLN A 181 -8.70 6.10 2.65
N VAL A 182 -8.30 6.28 3.90
CA VAL A 182 -8.81 5.52 5.05
C VAL A 182 -9.65 6.49 5.85
N ILE A 183 -10.91 6.13 6.07
CA ILE A 183 -11.92 6.95 6.73
C ILE A 183 -12.32 6.22 8.01
N ASP A 184 -12.32 6.91 9.13
CA ASP A 184 -12.93 6.40 10.35
C ASP A 184 -14.46 6.35 10.16
N ALA A 185 -15.06 5.18 10.35
CA ALA A 185 -16.48 4.98 10.06
C ALA A 185 -17.39 5.62 11.12
N HIS A 186 -16.89 5.93 12.32
CA HIS A 186 -17.67 6.54 13.39
C HIS A 186 -17.78 8.05 13.22
N SER A 187 -16.68 8.72 12.84
CA SER A 187 -16.64 10.18 12.69
C SER A 187 -16.75 10.66 11.23
N GLY A 188 -16.49 9.79 10.26
CA GLY A 188 -16.34 10.18 8.85
C GLY A 188 -15.02 10.89 8.54
N GLN A 189 -14.11 11.02 9.51
CA GLN A 189 -12.83 11.68 9.32
C GLN A 189 -11.89 10.86 8.45
N ILE A 190 -11.24 11.50 7.47
CA ILE A 190 -10.15 10.89 6.71
C ILE A 190 -8.92 10.81 7.64
N VAL A 191 -8.63 9.64 8.17
CA VAL A 191 -7.48 9.41 9.07
C VAL A 191 -6.16 9.23 8.33
N ALA A 192 -6.23 8.83 7.06
CA ALA A 192 -5.05 8.73 6.21
C ALA A 192 -5.40 8.86 4.73
N ALA A 193 -4.52 9.48 3.96
CA ALA A 193 -4.61 9.54 2.51
C ALA A 193 -3.23 9.30 1.89
N TYR A 194 -3.14 8.43 0.88
CA TYR A 194 -1.89 8.07 0.25
C TYR A 194 -1.99 8.08 -1.28
N PRO A 195 -1.05 8.73 -1.99
CA PRO A 195 -0.85 8.48 -3.40
C PRO A 195 -0.15 7.13 -3.60
N VAL A 196 -0.61 6.39 -4.59
CA VAL A 196 -0.02 5.14 -5.06
C VAL A 196 0.41 5.34 -6.51
N GLN A 197 1.72 5.31 -6.72
CA GLN A 197 2.32 5.41 -8.06
C GLN A 197 3.15 4.17 -8.33
N VAL A 198 2.84 3.48 -9.42
CA VAL A 198 3.56 2.30 -9.86
C VAL A 198 3.96 2.48 -11.31
N SER A 199 5.25 2.33 -11.58
CA SER A 199 5.76 2.18 -12.93
C SER A 199 6.41 0.82 -13.14
N LYS A 200 6.32 0.32 -14.37
CA LYS A 200 6.99 -0.90 -14.82
C LYS A 200 7.50 -0.73 -16.24
N LYS A 201 8.68 -1.29 -16.52
CA LYS A 201 9.26 -1.42 -17.85
C LYS A 201 9.38 -2.89 -18.19
N GLN A 202 9.07 -3.28 -19.43
CA GLN A 202 9.30 -4.62 -19.96
C GLN A 202 9.97 -4.48 -21.32
N ASN A 203 11.23 -4.90 -21.40
CA ASN A 203 11.94 -4.99 -22.67
C ASN A 203 11.52 -6.30 -23.36
N ARG A 204 11.13 -6.21 -24.63
CA ARG A 204 10.99 -7.35 -25.53
C ARG A 204 12.04 -7.22 -26.61
N VAL A 205 13.14 -7.97 -26.44
CA VAL A 205 14.07 -8.22 -27.53
C VAL A 205 13.62 -9.51 -28.19
N LYS A 206 13.36 -9.47 -29.50
CA LYS A 206 13.07 -10.70 -30.26
C LYS A 206 14.41 -11.38 -30.53
N ASN A 207 14.80 -12.33 -29.68
CA ASN A 207 15.89 -13.23 -30.05
C ASN A 207 15.28 -14.45 -30.74
N HIS A 208 15.77 -14.81 -31.94
CA HIS A 208 15.29 -15.96 -32.72
C HIS A 208 15.36 -17.31 -32.00
N TRP A 209 16.01 -17.37 -30.83
CA TRP A 209 16.29 -18.58 -30.05
C TRP A 209 15.46 -18.73 -28.76
N GLN A 210 14.54 -17.80 -28.45
CA GLN A 210 13.68 -17.91 -27.27
C GLN A 210 12.25 -18.25 -27.67
N GLN A 211 11.75 -19.39 -27.17
CA GLN A 211 10.34 -19.74 -27.25
C GLN A 211 9.54 -18.68 -26.47
N ASP A 212 8.96 -17.74 -27.21
CA ASP A 212 8.21 -16.62 -26.65
C ASP A 212 6.98 -17.21 -25.93
N ASN A 213 7.01 -17.27 -24.60
CA ASN A 213 5.82 -17.62 -23.83
C ASN A 213 4.83 -16.46 -23.97
N LYS A 214 4.00 -16.52 -25.03
CA LYS A 214 3.09 -15.44 -25.49
C LYS A 214 2.23 -14.85 -24.38
N ILE A 215 1.94 -15.63 -23.34
CA ILE A 215 1.19 -15.18 -22.15
C ILE A 215 2.01 -14.16 -21.34
N VAL A 216 3.28 -14.45 -21.06
CA VAL A 216 4.17 -13.61 -20.23
C VAL A 216 4.55 -12.30 -20.92
N THR A 217 4.50 -12.27 -22.25
CA THR A 217 4.77 -11.08 -23.07
C THR A 217 3.52 -10.32 -23.51
N SER A 218 2.32 -10.81 -23.15
CA SER A 218 1.04 -10.16 -23.45
C SER A 218 0.87 -8.80 -22.75
N ARG A 219 0.06 -7.93 -23.35
CA ARG A 219 -0.31 -6.64 -22.75
C ARG A 219 -1.07 -6.85 -21.44
N ASP A 220 -1.96 -7.83 -21.41
CA ASP A 220 -2.86 -8.07 -20.29
C ASP A 220 -2.11 -8.62 -19.08
N TYR A 221 -1.17 -9.54 -19.27
CA TYR A 221 -0.29 -10.00 -18.18
C TYR A 221 0.57 -8.86 -17.61
N PHE A 222 1.14 -8.02 -18.48
CA PHE A 222 1.87 -6.84 -18.03
C PHE A 222 1.00 -5.89 -17.20
N LEU A 223 -0.22 -5.66 -17.68
CA LEU A 223 -1.20 -4.82 -17.00
C LEU A 223 -1.64 -5.42 -15.66
N GLN A 224 -1.88 -6.73 -15.60
CA GLN A 224 -2.18 -7.46 -14.37
C GLN A 224 -1.05 -7.31 -13.35
N GLN A 225 0.21 -7.48 -13.76
CA GLN A 225 1.35 -7.29 -12.86
C GLN A 225 1.48 -5.84 -12.34
N LEU A 226 1.10 -4.85 -13.15
CA LEU A 226 1.09 -3.45 -12.73
C LEU A 226 -0.01 -3.22 -11.68
N LYS A 227 -1.21 -3.76 -11.93
CA LYS A 227 -2.36 -3.72 -11.01
C LYS A 227 -2.04 -4.42 -9.68
N ASP A 228 -1.50 -5.64 -9.72
CA ASP A 228 -1.13 -6.40 -8.52
C ASP A 228 -0.11 -5.65 -7.66
N LYS A 229 0.88 -5.03 -8.32
CA LYS A 229 1.89 -4.24 -7.62
C LYS A 229 1.28 -3.00 -6.97
N ALA A 230 0.36 -2.31 -7.65
CA ALA A 230 -0.37 -1.17 -7.09
C ALA A 230 -1.24 -1.58 -5.91
N ALA A 231 -2.01 -2.66 -6.03
CA ALA A 231 -2.85 -3.20 -4.97
C ALA A 231 -2.04 -3.62 -3.72
N LYS A 232 -0.87 -4.23 -3.91
CA LYS A 232 0.02 -4.58 -2.79
C LYS A 232 0.59 -3.35 -2.08
N ILE A 233 0.99 -2.33 -2.83
CA ILE A 233 1.48 -1.06 -2.25
C ILE A 233 0.36 -0.36 -1.49
N ALA A 234 -0.80 -0.24 -2.12
CA ALA A 234 -2.04 0.28 -1.55
C ALA A 234 -2.37 -0.36 -0.21
N ALA A 235 -2.48 -1.68 -0.18
CA ALA A 235 -2.79 -2.45 1.01
C ALA A 235 -1.75 -2.23 2.11
N ASN A 236 -0.46 -2.24 1.77
CA ASN A 236 0.61 -2.04 2.75
C ASN A 236 0.62 -0.61 3.32
N LYS A 237 0.18 0.39 2.57
CA LYS A 237 -0.01 1.77 3.07
C LYS A 237 -1.15 1.83 4.07
N VAL A 238 -2.31 1.26 3.73
CA VAL A 238 -3.46 1.14 4.64
C VAL A 238 -3.09 0.38 5.91
N LEU A 239 -2.44 -0.78 5.76
CA LEU A 239 -1.94 -1.61 6.86
C LEU A 239 -1.02 -0.81 7.78
N SER A 240 -0.09 -0.03 7.23
CA SER A 240 0.88 0.72 8.03
C SER A 240 0.25 1.92 8.75
N ALA A 241 -0.87 2.45 8.25
CA ALA A 241 -1.61 3.55 8.87
C ALA A 241 -2.34 3.08 10.13
N VAL A 242 -3.01 1.93 10.06
CA VAL A 242 -3.84 1.42 11.17
C VAL A 242 -3.05 0.48 12.08
N PHE A 243 -2.19 -0.37 11.52
CA PHE A 243 -1.39 -1.37 12.25
C PHE A 243 0.08 -1.30 11.81
N PRO A 244 0.89 -0.41 12.37
CA PRO A 244 2.30 -0.33 12.00
C PRO A 244 3.03 -1.65 12.26
N LEU A 245 4.08 -1.89 11.47
CA LEU A 245 4.98 -3.02 11.72
C LEU A 245 5.65 -2.81 13.08
N SER A 246 5.67 -3.84 13.92
CA SER A 246 6.28 -3.76 15.24
C SER A 246 6.94 -5.07 15.65
N VAL A 247 7.88 -4.97 16.58
CA VAL A 247 8.55 -6.11 17.19
C VAL A 247 7.65 -6.68 18.29
N ILE A 248 7.29 -7.95 18.17
CA ILE A 248 6.45 -8.66 19.16
C ILE A 248 7.28 -9.38 20.22
N LYS A 249 8.47 -9.86 19.86
CA LYS A 249 9.32 -10.65 20.76
C LYS A 249 10.78 -10.55 20.32
N VAL A 250 11.68 -10.61 21.28
CA VAL A 250 13.12 -10.76 21.08
C VAL A 250 13.58 -12.00 21.82
N ALA A 251 14.38 -12.85 21.18
CA ALA A 251 14.96 -14.04 21.77
C ALA A 251 16.42 -14.13 21.33
N GLY A 252 17.34 -13.80 22.24
CA GLY A 252 18.77 -13.66 21.91
C GLY A 252 18.97 -12.61 20.81
N ASN A 253 19.55 -13.03 19.69
CA ASN A 253 19.77 -12.17 18.52
C ASN A 253 18.64 -12.21 17.47
N SER A 254 17.58 -12.97 17.73
CA SER A 254 16.41 -13.06 16.84
C SER A 254 15.27 -12.15 17.31
N VAL A 255 14.66 -11.48 16.35
CA VAL A 255 13.53 -10.55 16.51
C VAL A 255 12.35 -11.08 15.72
N TYR A 256 11.19 -11.11 16.36
CA TYR A 256 9.93 -11.51 15.73
C TYR A 256 9.11 -10.25 15.44
N ILE A 257 8.67 -10.12 14.19
CA ILE A 257 7.92 -8.97 13.70
C ILE A 257 6.45 -9.37 13.53
N ASN A 258 5.53 -8.46 13.89
CA ASN A 258 4.08 -8.67 13.85
C ASN A 258 3.49 -8.87 12.45
N ARG A 259 4.26 -9.15 11.41
CA ARG A 259 3.75 -9.38 10.04
C ARG A 259 4.61 -10.38 9.30
N GLY A 260 3.96 -11.22 8.51
CA GLY A 260 4.58 -12.26 7.69
C GLY A 260 4.21 -12.09 6.22
N VAL A 261 3.60 -13.13 5.62
CA VAL A 261 3.06 -13.09 4.26
C VAL A 261 2.18 -11.84 4.06
N GLY A 262 2.36 -11.18 2.91
CA GLY A 262 1.66 -9.93 2.57
C GLY A 262 2.40 -8.66 3.00
N ALA A 263 3.46 -8.76 3.81
CA ALA A 263 4.34 -7.64 4.10
C ALA A 263 5.10 -7.14 2.86
N ASN A 264 5.42 -5.85 2.85
CA ASN A 264 6.27 -5.23 1.83
C ASN A 264 7.77 -5.37 2.14
N PHE A 265 8.21 -6.55 2.57
CA PHE A 265 9.62 -6.90 2.72
C PHE A 265 9.86 -8.34 2.27
N LYS A 266 11.09 -8.64 1.87
CA LYS A 266 11.54 -9.96 1.44
C LYS A 266 12.62 -10.49 2.38
N VAL A 267 12.86 -11.80 2.33
CA VAL A 267 14.02 -12.41 2.97
C VAL A 267 15.29 -11.70 2.48
N GLY A 268 16.16 -11.33 3.42
CA GLY A 268 17.37 -10.55 3.17
C GLY A 268 17.20 -9.03 3.26
N ASP A 269 15.97 -8.48 3.27
CA ASP A 269 15.78 -7.04 3.43
C ASP A 269 16.20 -6.59 4.85
N THR A 270 16.84 -5.42 4.91
CA THR A 270 17.22 -4.77 6.16
C THR A 270 16.18 -3.72 6.55
N LEU A 271 15.69 -3.80 7.78
CA LEU A 271 14.70 -2.90 8.35
C LEU A 271 15.29 -2.16 9.55
N ALA A 272 14.84 -0.92 9.76
CA ALA A 272 15.20 -0.12 10.92
C ALA A 272 14.13 -0.21 12.01
N VAL A 273 14.58 -0.27 13.26
CA VAL A 273 13.73 -0.41 14.44
C VAL A 273 13.77 0.88 15.26
N PHE A 274 12.59 1.46 15.51
CA PHE A 274 12.42 2.74 16.18
C PHE A 274 11.53 2.59 17.42
N LYS A 275 12.00 3.09 18.56
CA LYS A 275 11.17 3.19 19.76
C LYS A 275 10.40 4.52 19.73
N PRO A 276 9.08 4.53 20.03
CA PRO A 276 8.35 5.77 20.24
C PRO A 276 8.93 6.49 21.46
N GLY A 277 9.27 7.77 21.27
CA GLY A 277 9.74 8.70 22.28
C GLY A 277 8.64 9.66 22.70
N GLN A 278 8.98 10.94 22.86
CA GLN A 278 8.05 11.97 23.31
C GLN A 278 6.90 12.19 22.32
N ARG A 279 5.71 12.49 22.86
CA ARG A 279 4.53 12.89 22.09
C ARG A 279 4.83 14.22 21.40
N LEU A 280 4.53 14.32 20.11
CA LEU A 280 4.63 15.54 19.32
C LEU A 280 3.22 16.06 19.09
N THR A 281 2.93 17.26 19.57
CA THR A 281 1.66 17.95 19.40
C THR A 281 1.94 19.29 18.74
N ASP A 282 1.10 19.67 17.79
CA ASP A 282 1.15 21.01 17.19
C ASP A 282 0.58 22.03 18.18
N GLU A 283 1.33 23.10 18.45
CA GLU A 283 0.98 24.09 19.48
C GLU A 283 -0.21 24.99 19.09
N HIS A 284 -0.55 25.08 17.81
CA HIS A 284 -1.61 25.95 17.32
C HIS A 284 -2.93 25.22 17.11
N THR A 285 -2.88 23.93 16.82
CA THR A 285 -4.05 23.10 16.49
C THR A 285 -4.37 22.05 17.55
N ASP A 286 -3.53 21.92 18.59
CA ASP A 286 -3.55 20.84 19.59
C ASP A 286 -3.56 19.43 18.96
N GLN A 287 -3.19 19.34 17.68
CA GLN A 287 -3.25 18.10 16.92
C GLN A 287 -2.06 17.21 17.27
N LEU A 288 -2.32 15.94 17.58
CA LEU A 288 -1.27 14.94 17.72
C LEU A 288 -0.58 14.69 16.37
N LEU A 289 0.68 15.11 16.25
CA LEU A 289 1.53 14.86 15.07
C LEU A 289 2.18 13.47 15.12
N GLY A 290 2.30 12.90 16.33
CA GLY A 290 2.77 11.53 16.54
C GLY A 290 3.74 11.44 17.71
N TYR A 291 4.79 10.64 17.55
CA TYR A 291 5.81 10.44 18.57
C TYR A 291 7.20 10.56 17.93
N ALA A 292 8.13 11.19 18.65
CA ALA A 292 9.54 11.20 18.29
C ALA A 292 10.03 9.76 18.09
N GLN A 293 10.90 9.52 17.11
CA GLN A 293 11.36 8.17 16.78
C GLN A 293 12.84 8.02 17.07
N LEU A 294 13.16 7.17 18.04
CA LEU A 294 14.55 6.91 18.42
C LEU A 294 15.01 5.60 17.77
N LEU A 295 16.03 5.67 16.92
CA LEU A 295 16.61 4.48 16.28
C LEU A 295 17.24 3.58 17.35
N VAL A 296 16.73 2.35 17.48
CA VAL A 296 17.22 1.35 18.44
C VAL A 296 18.18 0.36 17.78
N GLY A 297 18.01 0.13 16.48
CA GLY A 297 18.85 -0.82 15.74
C GLY A 297 18.36 -1.13 14.33
N LYS A 298 19.06 -2.07 13.69
CA LYS A 298 18.74 -2.61 12.37
C LYS A 298 18.61 -4.12 12.44
N VAL A 299 17.63 -4.66 11.73
CA VAL A 299 17.35 -6.11 11.66
C VAL A 299 17.29 -6.57 10.21
N ARG A 300 17.69 -7.80 9.92
CA ARG A 300 17.59 -8.42 8.59
C ARG A 300 16.58 -9.54 8.62
N ILE A 301 15.64 -9.55 7.68
CA ILE A 301 14.65 -10.63 7.58
C ILE A 301 15.33 -11.94 7.19
N GLU A 302 15.10 -13.00 7.97
CA GLU A 302 15.59 -14.36 7.71
C GLU A 302 14.50 -15.24 7.12
N THR A 303 13.34 -15.26 7.77
CA THR A 303 12.21 -16.08 7.34
C THR A 303 10.91 -15.30 7.45
N ILE A 304 9.97 -15.64 6.56
CA ILE A 304 8.64 -15.05 6.51
C ILE A 304 7.65 -16.19 6.69
N GLU A 305 6.97 -16.19 7.83
CA GLU A 305 5.91 -17.14 8.14
C GLU A 305 4.55 -16.57 7.71
N ALA A 306 3.48 -17.35 7.85
CA ALA A 306 2.13 -16.89 7.48
C ALA A 306 1.70 -15.62 8.23
N LYS A 307 2.01 -15.51 9.53
CA LYS A 307 1.49 -14.44 10.43
C LYS A 307 2.55 -13.54 11.04
N PHE A 308 3.83 -13.93 10.95
CA PHE A 308 4.97 -13.19 11.51
C PHE A 308 6.21 -13.38 10.64
N ALA A 309 7.26 -12.62 10.91
CA ALA A 309 8.56 -12.81 10.28
C ALA A 309 9.63 -12.88 11.36
N LYS A 310 10.66 -13.70 11.12
CA LYS A 310 11.84 -13.77 11.95
C LYS A 310 12.96 -12.97 11.29
N ALA A 311 13.61 -12.13 12.09
CA ALA A 311 14.72 -11.30 11.66
C ALA A 311 15.88 -11.46 12.63
N THR A 312 17.11 -11.25 12.16
CA THR A 312 18.30 -11.23 12.99
C THR A 312 18.79 -9.80 13.19
N VAL A 313 19.18 -9.47 14.41
CA VAL A 313 19.74 -8.15 14.72
C VAL A 313 21.10 -8.00 14.07
N LEU A 314 21.26 -6.95 13.28
CA LEU A 314 22.53 -6.55 12.68
C LEU A 314 23.27 -5.55 13.56
N SER A 315 22.53 -4.62 14.18
CA SER A 315 23.10 -3.60 15.05
C SER A 315 22.04 -3.06 16.02
N GLY A 316 22.49 -2.50 17.13
CA GLY A 316 21.63 -1.92 18.16
C GLY A 316 21.46 -2.79 19.39
N ASN A 317 20.55 -2.40 20.28
CA ASN A 317 20.30 -3.12 21.54
C ASN A 317 19.00 -3.94 21.45
N PRO A 318 19.07 -5.28 21.34
CA PRO A 318 17.89 -6.15 21.22
C PRO A 318 16.88 -5.99 22.38
N GLN A 319 17.36 -5.75 23.61
CA GLN A 319 16.51 -5.63 24.80
C GLN A 319 15.58 -4.41 24.74
N LYS A 320 15.92 -3.39 23.94
CA LYS A 320 15.11 -2.18 23.74
C LYS A 320 14.15 -2.28 22.55
N MET A 321 14.18 -3.37 21.80
CA MET A 321 13.37 -3.57 20.60
C MET A 321 11.93 -4.06 20.84
N PRO A 322 11.54 -4.76 21.93
CA PRO A 322 10.14 -5.16 22.13
C PRO A 322 9.17 -3.97 22.08
N GLY A 323 8.09 -4.09 21.29
CA GLY A 323 7.10 -3.02 21.07
C GLY A 323 7.56 -1.88 20.15
N ALA A 324 8.81 -1.89 19.68
CA ALA A 324 9.32 -0.87 18.77
C ALA A 324 8.71 -1.00 17.36
N ILE A 325 8.57 0.12 16.68
CA ILE A 325 8.05 0.22 15.30
C ILE A 325 9.16 -0.14 14.32
N VAL A 326 8.84 -0.95 13.33
CA VAL A 326 9.76 -1.35 12.27
C VAL A 326 9.42 -0.59 10.99
N LYS A 327 10.43 -0.03 10.32
CA LYS A 327 10.28 0.64 9.03
C LYS A 327 11.26 0.08 8.02
N ALA A 328 10.81 -0.02 6.77
CA ALA A 328 11.71 -0.32 5.66
C ALA A 328 12.72 0.82 5.51
N LEU A 329 13.99 0.46 5.36
CA LEU A 329 14.99 1.43 4.92
C LEU A 329 14.69 1.75 3.45
N VAL A 330 14.59 3.04 3.13
CA VAL A 330 14.57 3.48 1.74
C VAL A 330 15.87 2.98 1.14
N LYS A 331 15.79 2.07 0.15
CA LYS A 331 16.93 1.81 -0.72
C LYS A 331 17.12 3.10 -1.48
N ASP A 332 18.09 3.92 -1.10
CA ASP A 332 18.52 5.05 -1.92
C ASP A 332 18.81 4.46 -3.30
N LYS A 333 17.87 4.68 -4.22
CA LYS A 333 18.28 4.76 -5.60
C LYS A 333 19.09 6.02 -5.61
N ASN A 334 20.41 5.90 -5.49
CA ASN A 334 21.31 6.87 -6.08
C ASN A 334 20.93 6.93 -7.57
N THR A 335 19.92 7.73 -7.90
CA THR A 335 19.99 8.58 -9.08
C THR A 335 21.19 9.45 -8.82
N VAL A 336 22.37 8.93 -9.18
CA VAL A 336 23.44 9.78 -9.66
C VAL A 336 22.76 10.53 -10.80
N LEU A 337 22.30 11.75 -10.51
CA LEU A 337 22.24 12.78 -11.52
C LEU A 337 23.69 12.88 -11.97
N ALA A 338 24.05 12.11 -13.00
CA ALA A 338 25.23 12.37 -13.76
C ALA A 338 24.99 13.77 -14.31
N GLY A 339 25.49 14.77 -13.57
CA GLY A 339 25.76 16.06 -14.13
C GLY A 339 26.55 15.78 -15.39
N GLY A 340 26.04 16.26 -16.53
CA GLY A 340 26.70 16.13 -17.81
C GLY A 340 28.05 16.84 -17.74
N GLY A 341 29.07 16.12 -17.30
CA GLY A 341 30.43 16.31 -17.77
C GLY A 341 30.57 15.41 -18.98
N LEU A 342 30.78 16.00 -20.15
CA LEU A 342 31.23 15.27 -21.32
C LEU A 342 32.50 14.50 -20.91
N GLU A 343 32.38 13.18 -20.81
CA GLU A 343 33.54 12.31 -20.72
C GLU A 343 34.27 12.41 -22.06
N ASN A 344 35.48 12.95 -22.03
CA ASN A 344 36.32 13.07 -23.21
C ASN A 344 36.52 11.68 -23.82
N THR A 345 36.06 11.50 -25.05
CA THR A 345 36.34 10.31 -25.85
C THR A 345 37.85 10.15 -26.02
N PRO A 346 38.45 8.98 -25.72
CA PRO A 346 39.83 8.69 -26.09
C PRO A 346 39.90 8.60 -27.62
N GLY A 347 40.43 9.64 -28.28
CA GLY A 347 40.53 9.65 -29.74
C GLY A 347 40.70 11.00 -30.43
N SER A 348 40.71 12.13 -29.71
CA SER A 348 41.12 13.41 -30.33
C SER A 348 42.64 13.51 -30.33
N SER A 349 43.23 13.14 -31.47
CA SER A 349 44.65 13.31 -31.77
C SER A 349 45.09 14.76 -31.61
N ALA A 350 46.15 14.99 -30.84
CA ALA A 350 46.97 16.19 -30.95
C ALA A 350 47.95 15.99 -32.12
N SER A 351 47.65 16.58 -33.27
CA SER A 351 48.66 16.85 -34.28
C SER A 351 48.69 18.36 -34.49
N PRO A 352 49.79 19.05 -34.16
CA PRO A 352 49.98 20.43 -34.60
C PRO A 352 50.28 20.41 -36.08
N LEU A 353 49.47 21.13 -36.87
CA LEU A 353 49.81 21.55 -38.23
C LEU A 353 51.12 22.36 -38.14
N GLN A 354 52.18 21.84 -38.77
CA GLN A 354 53.35 22.63 -39.11
C GLN A 354 53.13 23.15 -40.55
N TRP A 355 53.25 24.47 -40.69
CA TRP A 355 53.15 25.22 -41.95
C TRP A 355 54.43 25.08 -42.78
#